data_AF-A0A3D0CY63-F1
#
_entry.id   AF-A0A3D0CY63-F1
#
_cell.length_a   1.000
_cell.length_b   1.000
_cell.length_c   1.000
_cell.angle_alpha   90.00
_cell.angle_beta   90.00
_cell.angle_gamma   90.00
#
_symmetry.space_group_name_H-M   'P 1'
#
loop_
_entity.id
_entity.type
_entity.pdbx_description
1 polymer ?
#
loop_
_entity_poly.entity_id
_entity_poly.type
_entity_poly.pdbx_seq_one_letter_code
_entity_poly.pdbx_strand_id
1 'polypeptide(L)'
;MHGGTVLTVRQLLETITMLRESRVVAGHRGLDRVVQWPQVVDIPGLTDWLQRDELLLTTAFALQEPLMQQRALVATLAEKGVAGMVVSVGRYFKSVPQAMRVAADERDFPIVEISWQTPLVEVGKEISREIIAQQRDLLAKSLRIHQTLTRLAVEGANLQVVARSLAQLLERPVTIENVDLVPLAYALPTGENEEYQLKAWQIRAPQRLLNQLASSGVLADLQRSPRALRVVSAPGLSEPT
;
A
#
# COMPACT_ATOMS: atom_id res chain seq x y z
N MET A 1 4.95 -9.30 -4.21
CA MET A 1 5.33 -7.99 -3.67
C MET A 1 4.28 -7.56 -2.65
N HIS A 2 4.57 -7.61 -1.34
CA HIS A 2 3.64 -7.09 -0.30
C HIS A 2 4.46 -6.42 0.80
N GLY A 3 5.02 -5.25 0.49
CA GLY A 3 5.47 -4.30 1.51
C GLY A 3 4.26 -3.44 1.88
N GLY A 4 3.91 -3.41 3.18
CA GLY A 4 2.77 -2.69 3.79
C GLY A 4 1.81 -2.07 2.78
N THR A 5 0.88 -2.88 2.25
CA THR A 5 0.11 -2.53 1.05
C THR A 5 -0.81 -1.36 1.35
N VAL A 6 -0.41 -0.19 0.88
CA VAL A 6 -1.30 0.97 0.85
C VAL A 6 -2.25 0.74 -0.31
N LEU A 7 -3.56 0.79 -0.03
CA LEU A 7 -4.58 0.52 -1.04
C LEU A 7 -4.66 1.69 -2.01
N THR A 8 -4.58 1.42 -3.31
CA THR A 8 -4.68 2.44 -4.36
C THR A 8 -6.05 2.46 -5.01
N VAL A 9 -6.38 3.55 -5.72
CA VAL A 9 -7.60 3.61 -6.54
C VAL A 9 -7.64 2.42 -7.52
N ARG A 10 -6.53 2.10 -8.19
CA ARG A 10 -6.41 0.95 -9.10
C ARG A 10 -6.81 -0.37 -8.42
N GLN A 11 -6.18 -0.67 -7.28
CA GLN A 11 -6.42 -1.91 -6.55
C GLN A 11 -7.87 -2.02 -6.08
N LEU A 12 -8.49 -0.91 -5.67
CA LEU A 12 -9.90 -0.89 -5.30
C LEU A 12 -10.82 -1.28 -6.45
N LEU A 13 -10.58 -0.74 -7.65
CA LEU A 13 -11.37 -1.07 -8.84
C LEU A 13 -11.22 -2.54 -9.26
N GLU A 14 -10.05 -3.14 -9.02
CA GLU A 14 -9.77 -4.54 -9.33
C GLU A 14 -10.33 -5.52 -8.28
N THR A 15 -10.29 -5.13 -7.00
CA THR A 15 -10.60 -6.01 -5.87
C THR A 15 -12.09 -6.00 -5.54
N ILE A 16 -12.75 -4.84 -5.63
CA ILE A 16 -14.15 -4.68 -5.20
C ILE A 16 -15.08 -5.09 -6.34
N THR A 17 -15.86 -6.14 -6.11
CA THR A 17 -16.81 -6.69 -7.09
C THR A 17 -17.81 -5.63 -7.58
N MET A 18 -18.33 -4.79 -6.68
CA MET A 18 -19.26 -3.71 -7.05
C MET A 18 -18.66 -2.64 -7.98
N LEU A 19 -17.33 -2.56 -8.08
CA LEU A 19 -16.61 -1.61 -8.93
C LEU A 19 -16.09 -2.23 -10.23
N ARG A 20 -16.29 -3.53 -10.48
CA ARG A 20 -15.78 -4.19 -11.70
C ARG A 20 -16.36 -3.65 -12.99
N GLU A 21 -17.62 -3.23 -12.97
CA GLU A 21 -18.29 -2.61 -14.13
C GLU A 21 -18.15 -1.08 -14.14
N SER A 22 -17.34 -0.52 -13.22
CA SER A 22 -17.07 0.90 -13.20
C SER A 22 -16.20 1.31 -14.39
N ARG A 23 -16.25 2.60 -14.73
CA ARG A 23 -15.47 3.17 -15.83
C ARG A 23 -14.63 4.33 -15.34
N VAL A 24 -13.31 4.23 -15.45
CA VAL A 24 -12.43 5.39 -15.31
C VAL A 24 -12.64 6.30 -16.51
N VAL A 25 -13.09 7.54 -16.29
CA VAL A 25 -13.45 8.48 -17.36
C VAL A 25 -12.51 9.66 -17.52
N ALA A 26 -11.63 9.88 -16.53
CA ALA A 26 -10.57 10.88 -16.52
C ALA A 26 -9.52 10.57 -15.43
N GLY A 27 -8.34 11.18 -15.54
CA GLY A 27 -7.29 11.13 -14.52
C GLY A 27 -6.58 9.78 -14.41
N HIS A 28 -6.48 9.03 -15.51
CA HIS A 28 -5.93 7.67 -15.55
C HIS A 28 -4.52 7.54 -14.95
N ARG A 29 -3.70 8.59 -15.06
CA ARG A 29 -2.34 8.65 -14.49
C ARG A 29 -2.32 8.71 -12.97
N GLY A 30 -3.44 9.06 -12.33
CA GLY A 30 -3.61 9.12 -10.88
C GLY A 30 -4.12 7.85 -10.24
N LEU A 31 -4.28 6.74 -10.97
CA LEU A 31 -4.88 5.52 -10.41
C LEU A 31 -4.05 4.89 -9.28
N ASP A 32 -2.77 5.22 -9.18
CA ASP A 32 -1.88 4.75 -8.11
C ASP A 32 -1.90 5.66 -6.86
N ARG A 33 -2.83 6.63 -6.81
CA ARG A 33 -3.11 7.42 -5.61
C ARG A 33 -3.63 6.53 -4.49
N VAL A 34 -3.15 6.81 -3.29
CA VAL A 34 -3.49 6.10 -2.05
C VAL A 34 -4.90 6.44 -1.61
N VAL A 35 -5.64 5.43 -1.16
CA VAL A 35 -6.95 5.55 -0.52
C VAL A 35 -6.87 5.05 0.91
N GLN A 36 -7.09 5.94 1.86
CA GLN A 36 -7.15 5.64 3.30
C GLN A 36 -8.58 5.51 3.81
N TRP A 37 -9.55 6.14 3.16
CA TRP A 37 -10.95 6.10 3.59
C TRP A 37 -11.92 6.46 2.46
N PRO A 38 -13.11 5.82 2.37
CA PRO A 38 -14.18 6.26 1.49
C PRO A 38 -15.07 7.30 2.19
N GLN A 39 -15.56 8.29 1.46
CA GLN A 39 -16.41 9.34 2.01
C GLN A 39 -17.63 9.58 1.11
N VAL A 40 -18.83 9.30 1.62
CA VAL A 40 -20.09 9.45 0.87
C VAL A 40 -20.69 10.82 1.18
N VAL A 41 -20.63 11.75 0.22
CA VAL A 41 -21.07 13.14 0.44
C VAL A 41 -21.78 13.69 -0.79
N ASP A 42 -22.95 14.28 -0.57
CA ASP A 42 -23.80 14.92 -1.59
C ASP A 42 -24.43 16.22 -1.06
N ILE A 43 -23.58 17.16 -0.63
CA ILE A 43 -23.99 18.48 -0.13
C ILE A 43 -23.23 19.61 -0.84
N PRO A 44 -23.80 20.83 -0.94
CA PRO A 44 -23.04 22.00 -1.37
C PRO A 44 -21.82 22.23 -0.48
N GLY A 45 -20.70 22.65 -1.06
CA GLY A 45 -19.46 22.87 -0.31
C GLY A 45 -18.81 21.58 0.22
N LEU A 46 -19.12 20.41 -0.36
CA LEU A 46 -18.58 19.11 0.07
C LEU A 46 -17.06 19.05 0.22
N THR A 47 -16.33 19.95 -0.46
CA THR A 47 -14.88 20.03 -0.39
C THR A 47 -14.40 20.22 1.05
N ASP A 48 -15.15 20.93 1.89
CA ASP A 48 -14.78 21.22 3.29
C ASP A 48 -14.83 19.99 4.19
N TRP A 49 -15.53 18.94 3.76
CA TRP A 49 -15.74 17.70 4.49
C TRP A 49 -14.82 16.57 4.04
N LEU A 50 -13.92 16.86 3.10
CA LEU A 50 -12.99 15.90 2.52
C LEU A 50 -11.56 16.17 2.95
N GLN A 51 -10.85 15.09 3.24
CA GLN A 51 -9.44 15.08 3.64
C GLN A 51 -8.56 14.44 2.56
N ARG A 52 -7.25 14.59 2.76
CA ARG A 52 -6.24 13.93 1.93
C ARG A 52 -6.43 12.41 1.97
N ASP A 53 -6.14 11.76 0.85
CA ASP A 53 -6.21 10.31 0.66
C ASP A 53 -7.62 9.71 0.86
N GLU A 54 -8.66 10.53 0.92
CA GLU A 54 -10.05 10.05 0.89
C GLU A 54 -10.55 9.83 -0.54
N LEU A 55 -11.41 8.84 -0.74
CA LEU A 55 -12.11 8.60 -1.99
C LEU A 55 -13.55 9.12 -1.87
N LEU A 56 -13.88 10.18 -2.61
CA LEU A 56 -15.23 10.73 -2.63
C LEU A 56 -16.18 9.80 -3.37
N LEU A 57 -17.31 9.46 -2.76
CA LEU A 57 -18.43 8.73 -3.33
C LEU A 57 -19.63 9.67 -3.40
N THR A 58 -20.14 9.96 -4.59
CA THR A 58 -21.15 11.02 -4.78
C THR A 58 -22.13 10.67 -5.90
N THR A 59 -23.38 11.08 -5.75
CA THR A 59 -24.34 11.10 -6.86
C THR A 59 -24.16 12.31 -7.76
N ALA A 60 -23.25 13.21 -7.38
CA ALA A 60 -23.04 14.54 -7.92
C ALA A 60 -24.32 15.39 -7.95
N PHE A 61 -25.34 15.03 -7.16
CA PHE A 61 -26.61 15.76 -7.14
C PHE A 61 -26.41 17.23 -6.76
N ALA A 62 -25.60 17.47 -5.72
CA ALA A 62 -25.25 18.81 -5.26
C ALA A 62 -24.23 19.54 -6.16
N LEU A 63 -23.82 18.92 -7.29
CA LEU A 63 -22.79 19.43 -8.20
C LEU A 63 -23.36 19.86 -9.57
N GLN A 64 -24.68 20.05 -9.67
CA GLN A 64 -25.37 20.55 -10.88
C GLN A 64 -25.13 22.05 -11.15
N GLU A 65 -23.92 22.52 -10.85
CA GLU A 65 -23.50 23.90 -10.94
C GLU A 65 -22.99 24.26 -12.35
N PRO A 66 -22.86 25.55 -12.69
CA PRO A 66 -22.27 26.02 -13.94
C PRO A 66 -20.86 25.45 -14.20
N LEU A 67 -20.46 25.36 -15.47
CA LEU A 67 -19.19 24.76 -15.94
C LEU A 67 -17.94 25.22 -15.17
N MET A 68 -17.85 26.52 -14.83
CA MET A 68 -16.70 27.06 -14.09
C MET A 68 -16.59 26.47 -12.68
N GLN A 69 -17.72 26.25 -12.01
CA GLN A 69 -17.75 25.66 -10.67
C GLN A 69 -17.41 24.16 -10.71
N GLN A 70 -17.81 23.46 -11.77
CA GLN A 70 -17.43 22.06 -11.98
C GLN A 70 -15.91 21.87 -12.14
N ARG A 71 -15.23 22.75 -12.89
CA ARG A 71 -13.76 22.74 -13.00
C ARG A 71 -13.09 23.11 -11.68
N ALA A 72 -13.60 24.14 -11.00
CA ALA A 72 -13.08 24.59 -9.72
C ALA A 72 -13.19 23.49 -8.65
N LEU A 73 -14.29 22.74 -8.63
CA LEU A 73 -14.47 21.61 -7.73
C LEU A 73 -13.34 20.58 -7.89
N VAL A 74 -13.10 20.11 -9.11
CA VAL A 74 -12.05 19.12 -9.39
C VAL A 74 -10.68 19.66 -9.00
N ALA A 75 -10.40 20.93 -9.28
CA ALA A 75 -9.17 21.57 -8.88
C ALA A 75 -8.99 21.57 -7.35
N THR A 76 -10.01 22.01 -6.61
CA THR A 76 -9.98 22.04 -5.14
C THR A 76 -9.78 20.65 -4.54
N LEU A 77 -10.47 19.62 -5.06
CA LEU A 77 -10.32 18.24 -4.59
C LEU A 77 -8.90 17.70 -4.82
N ALA A 78 -8.36 17.92 -6.01
CA ALA A 78 -7.01 17.50 -6.35
C ALA A 78 -5.95 18.22 -5.49
N GLU A 79 -6.10 19.52 -5.29
CA GLU A 79 -5.21 20.35 -4.45
C GLU A 79 -5.25 19.94 -2.96
N LYS A 80 -6.43 19.58 -2.45
CA LYS A 80 -6.60 19.01 -1.11
C LYS A 80 -5.95 17.64 -0.94
N GLY A 81 -5.56 16.98 -2.03
CA GLY A 81 -4.97 15.65 -2.00
C GLY A 81 -5.99 14.53 -1.84
N VAL A 82 -7.27 14.78 -2.17
CA VAL A 82 -8.29 13.73 -2.26
C VAL A 82 -7.83 12.69 -3.29
N ALA A 83 -8.04 11.40 -3.01
CA ALA A 83 -7.49 10.31 -3.80
C ALA A 83 -8.13 10.22 -5.19
N GLY A 84 -9.43 10.51 -5.28
CA GLY A 84 -10.23 10.48 -6.50
C GLY A 84 -11.70 10.70 -6.18
N MET A 85 -12.56 10.58 -7.20
CA MET A 85 -14.01 10.50 -6.96
C MET A 85 -14.67 9.37 -7.77
N VAL A 86 -15.68 8.76 -7.17
CA VAL A 86 -16.62 7.85 -7.81
C VAL A 86 -17.97 8.54 -7.91
N VAL A 87 -18.48 8.64 -9.13
CA VAL A 87 -19.74 9.31 -9.44
C VAL A 87 -20.77 8.27 -9.86
N SER A 88 -21.90 8.24 -9.16
CA SER A 88 -23.06 7.44 -9.57
C SER A 88 -23.83 8.18 -10.68
N VAL A 89 -23.79 7.62 -11.89
CA VAL A 89 -24.40 8.21 -13.09
C VAL A 89 -25.61 7.40 -13.55
N GLY A 90 -26.53 8.05 -14.27
CA GLY A 90 -27.75 7.46 -14.83
C GLY A 90 -29.04 8.15 -14.38
N ARG A 91 -29.02 8.90 -13.26
CA ARG A 91 -30.19 9.64 -12.77
C ARG A 91 -30.05 11.16 -12.92
N TYR A 92 -29.01 11.75 -12.33
CA TYR A 92 -28.80 13.21 -12.36
C TYR A 92 -27.89 13.63 -13.50
N PHE A 93 -26.81 12.88 -13.70
CA PHE A 93 -25.94 12.98 -14.86
C PHE A 93 -26.06 11.71 -15.69
N LYS A 94 -26.15 11.83 -17.02
CA LYS A 94 -25.99 10.66 -17.91
C LYS A 94 -24.56 10.14 -17.89
N SER A 95 -23.60 11.06 -17.76
CA SER A 95 -22.17 10.83 -17.61
C SER A 95 -21.56 12.08 -16.95
N VAL A 96 -20.38 11.93 -16.36
CA VAL A 96 -19.60 13.05 -15.80
C VAL A 96 -19.38 14.11 -16.89
N PRO A 97 -19.69 15.40 -16.61
CA PRO A 97 -19.50 16.49 -17.55
C PRO A 97 -18.07 16.59 -18.09
N GLN A 98 -17.94 16.94 -19.38
CA GLN A 98 -16.65 17.07 -20.05
C GLN A 98 -15.71 18.06 -19.35
N ALA A 99 -16.26 19.14 -18.78
CA ALA A 99 -15.47 20.14 -18.06
C ALA A 99 -14.75 19.54 -16.83
N MET A 100 -15.41 18.65 -16.09
CA MET A 100 -14.80 17.94 -14.96
C MET A 100 -13.73 16.97 -15.44
N ARG A 101 -14.01 16.23 -16.53
CA ARG A 101 -13.07 15.26 -17.11
C ARG A 101 -11.77 15.92 -17.55
N VAL A 102 -11.86 17.05 -18.25
CA VAL A 102 -10.68 17.82 -18.68
C VAL A 102 -9.89 18.33 -17.47
N ALA A 103 -10.56 18.93 -16.48
CA ALA A 103 -9.88 19.42 -15.27
C ALA A 103 -9.21 18.30 -14.45
N ALA A 104 -9.78 17.10 -14.49
CA ALA A 104 -9.27 15.91 -13.85
C ALA A 104 -8.04 15.34 -14.57
N ASP A 105 -8.06 15.26 -15.89
CA ASP A 105 -6.91 14.87 -16.71
C ASP A 105 -5.73 15.83 -16.53
N GLU A 106 -5.98 17.15 -16.47
CA GLU A 106 -4.94 18.17 -16.21
C GLU A 106 -4.20 17.98 -14.87
N ARG A 107 -4.82 17.29 -13.90
CA ARG A 107 -4.34 17.14 -12.52
C ARG A 107 -4.05 15.70 -12.13
N ASP A 108 -4.12 14.77 -13.09
CA ASP A 108 -4.05 13.34 -12.82
C ASP A 108 -5.00 12.92 -11.67
N PHE A 109 -6.21 13.50 -11.61
CA PHE A 109 -7.20 13.22 -10.57
C PHE A 109 -8.22 12.19 -11.05
N PRO A 110 -8.23 10.95 -10.53
CA PRO A 110 -9.12 9.90 -11.03
C PRO A 110 -10.59 10.25 -10.85
N ILE A 111 -11.36 10.15 -11.93
CA ILE A 111 -12.83 10.13 -11.87
C ILE A 111 -13.33 8.80 -12.41
N VAL A 112 -14.12 8.11 -11.60
CA VAL A 112 -14.72 6.82 -11.90
C VAL A 112 -16.23 6.97 -11.96
N GLU A 113 -16.85 6.42 -12.99
CA GLU A 113 -18.30 6.32 -13.10
C GLU A 113 -18.77 4.94 -12.66
N ILE A 114 -19.83 4.90 -11.87
CA ILE A 114 -20.58 3.69 -11.55
C ILE A 114 -22.04 3.87 -11.91
N SER A 115 -22.76 2.76 -12.09
CA SER A 115 -24.18 2.83 -12.38
C SER A 115 -25.01 3.35 -11.20
N TRP A 116 -26.13 4.01 -11.51
CA TRP A 116 -27.13 4.42 -10.52
C TRP A 116 -27.71 3.24 -9.72
N GLN A 117 -27.70 2.03 -10.28
CA GLN A 117 -28.14 0.84 -9.56
C GLN A 117 -27.14 0.37 -8.49
N THR A 118 -25.89 0.87 -8.50
CA THR A 118 -24.86 0.52 -7.53
C THR A 118 -24.97 1.43 -6.29
N PRO A 119 -25.31 0.90 -5.10
CA PRO A 119 -25.48 1.74 -3.91
C PRO A 119 -24.15 2.27 -3.37
N LEU A 120 -23.94 3.59 -3.42
CA LEU A 120 -22.70 4.23 -2.95
C LEU A 120 -22.34 3.88 -1.49
N VAL A 121 -23.34 3.74 -0.62
CA VAL A 121 -23.12 3.36 0.79
C VAL A 121 -22.56 1.94 0.91
N GLU A 122 -23.01 1.00 0.09
CA GLU A 122 -22.48 -0.37 0.10
C GLU A 122 -21.08 -0.42 -0.50
N VAL A 123 -20.82 0.34 -1.57
CA VAL A 123 -19.47 0.54 -2.12
C VAL A 123 -18.53 1.09 -1.04
N GLY A 124 -18.95 2.13 -0.31
CA GLY A 124 -18.18 2.68 0.81
C GLY A 124 -17.90 1.66 1.91
N LYS A 125 -18.89 0.84 2.29
CA LYS A 125 -18.68 -0.24 3.27
C LYS A 125 -17.67 -1.28 2.78
N GLU A 126 -17.72 -1.69 1.51
CA GLU A 126 -16.76 -2.64 0.94
C GLU A 126 -15.34 -2.06 0.91
N ILE A 127 -15.20 -0.80 0.49
CA ILE A 127 -13.91 -0.09 0.53
C ILE A 127 -13.36 -0.05 1.96
N SER A 128 -14.16 0.38 2.94
CA SER A 128 -13.73 0.41 4.34
C SER A 128 -13.34 -0.97 4.87
N ARG A 129 -14.08 -2.02 4.52
CA ARG A 129 -13.74 -3.41 4.91
C ARG A 129 -12.40 -3.84 4.33
N GLU A 130 -12.14 -3.55 3.06
CA GLU A 130 -10.87 -3.90 2.41
C GLU A 130 -9.70 -3.16 3.06
N ILE A 131 -9.84 -1.86 3.30
CA ILE A 131 -8.82 -1.05 3.99
C ILE A 131 -8.52 -1.63 5.38
N ILE A 132 -9.56 -1.95 6.15
CA ILE A 132 -9.41 -2.53 7.49
C ILE A 132 -8.79 -3.94 7.42
N ALA A 133 -9.15 -4.75 6.42
CA ALA A 133 -8.60 -6.08 6.23
C ALA A 133 -7.09 -6.03 5.99
N GLN A 134 -6.61 -5.16 5.10
CA GLN A 134 -5.18 -4.96 4.84
C GLN A 134 -4.41 -4.55 6.11
N GLN A 135 -4.99 -3.65 6.92
CA GLN A 135 -4.38 -3.23 8.18
C GLN A 135 -4.31 -4.38 9.20
N ARG A 136 -5.37 -5.20 9.28
CA ARG A 136 -5.41 -6.38 10.15
C ARG A 136 -4.38 -7.43 9.73
N ASP A 137 -4.24 -7.69 8.44
CA ASP A 137 -3.29 -8.67 7.92
C ASP A 137 -1.85 -8.30 8.26
N LEU A 138 -1.50 -7.01 8.17
CA LEU A 138 -0.19 -6.51 8.55
C LEU A 138 0.09 -6.75 10.06
N LEU A 139 -0.87 -6.40 10.92
CA LEU A 139 -0.77 -6.61 12.37
C LEU A 139 -0.68 -8.09 12.72
N ALA A 140 -1.53 -8.92 12.12
CA ALA A 140 -1.53 -10.37 12.33
C ALA A 140 -0.20 -10.99 11.91
N LYS A 141 0.36 -10.57 10.76
CA LYS A 141 1.69 -11.02 10.30
C LYS A 141 2.79 -10.61 11.27
N SER A 142 2.79 -9.37 11.74
CA SER A 142 3.75 -8.90 12.75
C SER A 142 3.68 -9.69 14.05
N LEU A 143 2.45 -9.96 14.54
CA LEU A 143 2.24 -10.72 15.76
C LEU A 143 2.71 -12.18 15.60
N ARG A 144 2.42 -12.80 14.45
CA ARG A 144 2.87 -14.17 14.14
C ARG A 144 4.39 -14.29 14.11
N ILE A 145 5.08 -13.32 13.52
CA ILE A 145 6.55 -13.26 13.53
C ILE A 145 7.06 -13.14 14.96
N HIS A 146 6.51 -12.20 15.73
CA HIS A 146 6.93 -11.97 17.12
C HIS A 146 6.75 -13.23 17.98
N GLN A 147 5.57 -13.86 17.96
CA GLN A 147 5.30 -15.08 18.71
C GLN A 147 6.22 -16.24 18.32
N THR A 148 6.50 -16.39 17.02
CA THR A 148 7.39 -17.46 16.54
C THR A 148 8.82 -17.24 17.04
N LEU A 149 9.34 -16.02 16.95
CA LEU A 149 10.69 -15.69 17.44
C LEU A 149 10.80 -15.84 18.95
N THR A 150 9.81 -15.36 19.72
CA THR A 150 9.78 -15.50 21.17
C THR A 150 9.79 -16.97 21.59
N ARG A 151 8.99 -17.81 20.92
CA ARG A 151 8.98 -19.26 21.18
C ARG A 151 10.34 -19.89 20.90
N LEU A 152 10.94 -19.62 19.74
CA LEU A 152 12.25 -20.16 19.38
C LEU A 152 13.36 -19.73 20.35
N ALA A 153 13.30 -18.50 20.87
CA ALA A 153 14.25 -18.02 21.87
C ALA A 153 14.12 -18.76 23.21
N VAL A 154 12.89 -19.02 23.67
CA VAL A 154 12.61 -19.78 24.91
C VAL A 154 13.00 -21.25 24.78
N GLU A 155 12.81 -21.84 23.59
CA GLU A 155 13.17 -23.23 23.29
C GLU A 155 14.68 -23.44 23.05
N GLY A 156 15.48 -22.37 23.05
CA GLY A 156 16.92 -22.45 22.80
C GLY A 156 17.25 -22.87 21.36
N ALA A 157 16.40 -22.54 20.39
CA ALA A 157 16.60 -22.91 18.99
C ALA A 157 17.89 -22.29 18.43
N ASN A 158 18.59 -23.05 17.59
CA ASN A 158 19.78 -22.53 16.90
C ASN A 158 19.40 -21.50 15.81
N LEU A 159 20.37 -20.69 15.39
CA LEU A 159 20.16 -19.61 14.40
C LEU A 159 19.65 -20.12 13.05
N GLN A 160 19.95 -21.36 12.68
CA GLN A 160 19.50 -21.96 11.43
C GLN A 160 17.98 -22.23 11.44
N VAL A 161 17.43 -22.68 12.58
CA VAL A 161 15.98 -22.86 12.77
C VAL A 161 15.26 -21.50 12.77
N VAL A 162 15.88 -20.48 13.37
CA VAL A 162 15.37 -19.10 13.34
C VAL A 162 15.32 -18.56 11.91
N ALA A 163 16.43 -18.67 11.16
CA ALA A 163 16.50 -18.23 9.77
C ALA A 163 15.43 -18.93 8.90
N ARG A 164 15.26 -20.25 9.04
CA ARG A 164 14.25 -21.02 8.30
C ARG A 164 12.83 -20.56 8.61
N SER A 165 12.51 -20.39 9.89
CA SER A 165 11.19 -19.94 10.34
C SER A 165 10.88 -18.53 9.81
N LEU A 166 11.86 -17.62 9.86
CA LEU A 166 11.74 -16.28 9.28
C LEU A 166 11.59 -16.32 7.76
N ALA A 167 12.37 -17.15 7.05
CA ALA A 167 12.30 -17.24 5.60
C ALA A 167 10.92 -17.73 5.12
N GLN A 168 10.32 -18.68 5.84
CA GLN A 168 8.96 -19.16 5.59
C GLN A 168 7.90 -18.09 5.90
N LEU A 169 8.01 -17.39 7.03
CA LEU A 169 7.04 -16.36 7.44
C LEU A 169 7.12 -15.09 6.58
N LEU A 170 8.31 -14.72 6.13
CA LEU A 170 8.56 -13.56 5.30
C LEU A 170 8.39 -13.84 3.81
N GLU A 171 8.36 -15.12 3.43
CA GLU A 171 8.39 -15.58 2.03
C GLU A 171 9.57 -14.97 1.26
N ARG A 172 10.70 -14.77 1.96
CA ARG A 172 11.93 -14.18 1.42
C ARG A 172 13.17 -14.91 1.95
N PRO A 173 14.29 -14.90 1.20
CA PRO A 173 15.58 -15.34 1.73
C PRO A 173 15.95 -14.57 3.00
N VAL A 174 16.51 -15.26 3.99
CA VAL A 174 16.95 -14.67 5.26
C VAL A 174 18.39 -15.11 5.53
N THR A 175 19.27 -14.14 5.75
CA THR A 175 20.62 -14.34 6.26
C THR A 175 20.70 -13.73 7.66
N ILE A 176 21.31 -14.45 8.61
CA ILE A 176 21.69 -13.94 9.92
C ILE A 176 23.20 -13.83 9.91
N GLU A 177 23.74 -12.64 10.17
CA GLU A 177 25.17 -12.35 10.18
C GLU A 177 25.58 -11.79 11.55
N ASN A 178 26.86 -11.93 11.91
CA ASN A 178 27.43 -11.21 13.04
C ASN A 178 27.79 -9.76 12.65
N VAL A 179 28.35 -9.01 13.60
CA VAL A 179 28.79 -7.61 13.37
C VAL A 179 29.92 -7.46 12.34
N ASP A 180 30.66 -8.55 12.08
CA ASP A 180 31.72 -8.62 11.06
C ASP A 180 31.18 -9.07 9.69
N LEU A 181 29.85 -9.16 9.55
CA LEU A 181 29.16 -9.62 8.33
C LEU A 181 29.58 -11.05 7.94
N VAL A 182 29.91 -11.86 8.94
CA VAL A 182 30.11 -13.30 8.79
C VAL A 182 28.75 -13.98 8.91
N PRO A 183 28.32 -14.75 7.90
CA PRO A 183 27.05 -15.46 7.96
C PRO A 183 27.06 -16.52 9.06
N LEU A 184 26.07 -16.45 9.94
CA LEU A 184 25.82 -17.38 11.04
C LEU A 184 24.71 -18.38 10.67
N ALA A 185 23.75 -17.97 9.85
CA ALA A 185 22.67 -18.82 9.36
C ALA A 185 22.07 -18.27 8.07
N TYR A 186 21.48 -19.14 7.26
CA TYR A 186 20.83 -18.77 6.00
C TYR A 186 19.65 -19.69 5.68
N ALA A 187 18.54 -19.14 5.19
CA ALA A 187 17.43 -19.94 4.70
C ALA A 187 16.70 -19.31 3.51
N LEU A 188 16.17 -20.17 2.66
CA LEU A 188 15.23 -19.84 1.59
C LEU A 188 13.78 -20.17 2.00
N PRO A 189 12.77 -19.48 1.44
CA PRO A 189 11.37 -19.70 1.79
C PRO A 189 10.88 -21.11 1.49
N THR A 190 11.33 -21.67 0.36
CA THR A 190 10.79 -22.91 -0.24
C THR A 190 11.44 -24.18 0.27
N GLY A 191 12.48 -24.08 1.10
CA GLY A 191 13.20 -25.24 1.64
C GLY A 191 14.12 -25.93 0.62
N GLU A 192 15.35 -26.16 1.09
CA GLU A 192 16.29 -27.23 0.71
C GLU A 192 16.63 -27.44 -0.78
N ASN A 193 17.67 -26.73 -1.22
CA ASN A 193 18.70 -27.35 -2.06
C ASN A 193 20.03 -27.29 -1.30
N GLU A 194 20.63 -28.45 -1.00
CA GLU A 194 21.98 -28.54 -0.39
C GLU A 194 23.03 -27.80 -1.23
N GLU A 195 22.87 -27.81 -2.56
CA GLU A 195 23.72 -27.07 -3.50
C GLU A 195 23.62 -25.54 -3.33
N TYR A 196 22.44 -25.04 -2.95
CA TYR A 196 22.25 -23.63 -2.60
C TYR A 196 22.74 -23.33 -1.19
N GLN A 197 22.72 -24.28 -0.25
CA GLN A 197 23.33 -24.08 1.08
C GLN A 197 24.85 -23.91 0.97
N LEU A 198 25.51 -24.69 0.11
CA LEU A 198 26.95 -24.54 -0.17
C LEU A 198 27.28 -23.22 -0.90
N LYS A 199 26.44 -22.78 -1.84
CA LYS A 199 26.56 -21.44 -2.47
C LYS A 199 26.18 -20.30 -1.50
N ALA A 200 25.31 -20.55 -0.53
CA ALA A 200 24.83 -19.55 0.43
C ALA A 200 25.88 -19.05 1.43
N TRP A 201 26.91 -19.86 1.73
CA TRP A 201 28.09 -19.37 2.47
C TRP A 201 28.84 -18.25 1.72
N GLN A 202 28.61 -18.11 0.41
CA GLN A 202 29.11 -17.01 -0.41
C GLN A 202 28.08 -15.87 -0.58
N ILE A 203 26.80 -16.12 -0.26
CA ILE A 203 25.73 -15.12 -0.33
C ILE A 203 25.87 -14.20 0.87
N ARG A 204 26.67 -13.14 0.70
CA ARG A 204 26.73 -12.01 1.63
C ARG A 204 25.55 -11.08 1.38
N ALA A 205 25.20 -10.28 2.39
CA ALA A 205 24.45 -9.05 2.16
C ALA A 205 24.97 -8.33 0.89
N PRO A 206 24.09 -7.99 -0.08
CA PRO A 206 24.50 -7.35 -1.31
C PRO A 206 25.36 -6.12 -1.04
N GLN A 207 26.44 -5.90 -1.81
CA GLN A 207 27.36 -4.78 -1.58
C GLN A 207 26.64 -3.41 -1.52
N ARG A 208 25.54 -3.28 -2.28
CA ARG A 208 24.66 -2.10 -2.25
C ARG A 208 23.98 -1.90 -0.89
N LEU A 209 23.47 -2.98 -0.27
CA LEU A 209 22.88 -2.95 1.06
C LEU A 209 23.93 -2.55 2.10
N LEU A 210 25.13 -3.11 2.02
CA LEU A 210 26.25 -2.78 2.91
C LEU A 210 26.66 -1.32 2.81
N ASN A 211 26.81 -0.81 1.58
CA ASN A 211 27.13 0.60 1.34
C ASN A 211 26.04 1.52 1.91
N GLN A 212 24.77 1.13 1.79
CA GLN A 212 23.66 1.89 2.37
C GLN A 212 23.65 1.86 3.90
N LEU A 213 23.84 0.70 4.52
CA LEU A 213 23.93 0.55 5.98
C LEU A 213 25.13 1.31 6.58
N ALA A 214 26.23 1.41 5.82
CA ALA A 214 27.40 2.18 6.22
C ALA A 214 27.12 3.69 6.11
N SER A 215 26.51 4.12 4.99
CA SER A 215 26.15 5.53 4.77
C SER A 215 25.07 6.06 5.72
N SER A 216 24.22 5.18 6.25
CA SER A 216 23.15 5.54 7.19
C SER A 216 23.60 5.57 8.65
N GLY A 217 24.87 5.21 8.94
CA GLY A 217 25.40 5.14 10.30
C GLY A 217 24.95 3.92 11.11
N VAL A 218 24.01 3.11 10.59
CA VAL A 218 23.45 1.93 11.28
C VAL A 218 24.53 0.90 11.62
N LEU A 219 25.48 0.65 10.70
CA LEU A 219 26.61 -0.26 10.93
C LEU A 219 27.49 0.22 12.09
N ALA A 220 27.75 1.53 12.17
CA ALA A 220 28.54 2.10 13.25
C ALA A 220 27.79 2.06 14.59
N ASP A 221 26.48 2.21 14.60
CA ASP A 221 25.65 2.13 15.81
C ASP A 221 25.54 0.69 16.34
N LEU A 222 25.43 -0.30 15.44
CA LEU A 222 25.45 -1.74 15.79
C LEU A 222 26.76 -2.15 16.46
N GLN A 223 27.89 -1.56 16.05
CA GLN A 223 29.20 -1.84 16.64
C GLN A 223 29.38 -1.18 18.02
N ARG A 224 28.67 -0.08 18.32
CA ARG A 224 28.80 0.67 19.58
C ARG A 224 27.85 0.18 20.68
N SER A 225 26.79 -0.53 20.35
CA SER A 225 25.76 -0.93 21.32
C SER A 225 25.17 -2.31 21.03
N PRO A 226 25.06 -3.20 22.03
CA PRO A 226 24.41 -4.51 21.89
C PRO A 226 22.88 -4.44 21.85
N ARG A 227 22.28 -3.23 21.87
CA ARG A 227 20.82 -3.07 21.83
C ARG A 227 20.28 -3.28 20.42
N ALA A 228 19.09 -3.87 20.33
CA ALA A 228 18.36 -4.00 19.07
C ALA A 228 18.11 -2.62 18.44
N LEU A 229 18.67 -2.41 17.25
CA LEU A 229 18.49 -1.20 16.45
C LEU A 229 17.38 -1.44 15.43
N ARG A 230 16.38 -0.55 15.41
CA ARG A 230 15.33 -0.59 14.41
C ARG A 230 15.84 0.05 13.13
N VAL A 231 16.07 -0.76 12.10
CA VAL A 231 16.39 -0.25 10.76
C VAL A 231 15.08 0.09 10.05
N VAL A 232 14.88 1.36 9.72
CA VAL A 232 13.72 1.79 8.93
C VAL A 232 13.90 1.27 7.51
N SER A 233 12.83 0.70 6.93
CA SER A 233 12.85 0.23 5.54
C SER A 233 13.08 1.42 4.60
N ALA A 234 14.20 1.44 3.88
CA ALA A 234 14.47 2.44 2.85
C ALA A 234 13.93 1.95 1.48
N PRO A 235 13.29 2.82 0.67
CA PRO A 235 12.91 2.48 -0.70
C PRO A 235 14.18 2.10 -1.50
N GLY A 236 14.19 0.89 -2.05
CA GLY A 236 15.34 0.30 -2.76
C GLY A 236 15.93 -0.99 -2.15
N LEU A 237 15.37 -1.47 -1.03
CA LEU A 237 15.76 -2.71 -0.34
C LEU A 237 14.97 -3.97 -0.76
N SER A 238 13.98 -3.83 -1.65
CA SER A 238 12.96 -4.86 -1.94
C SER A 238 12.99 -5.42 -3.35
N GLU A 239 13.92 -4.99 -4.21
CA GLU A 239 14.03 -5.53 -5.56
C GLU A 239 14.85 -6.83 -5.56
N PRO A 240 14.30 -7.93 -6.09
CA PRO A 240 15.06 -9.17 -6.24
C PRO A 240 16.17 -8.98 -7.28
N THR A 241 17.32 -9.59 -7.01
CA THR A 241 18.35 -9.84 -8.03
C THR A 241 18.04 -11.16 -8.73
#